data_AF-A0A1I6Q0U0-F1
#
_entry.id   AF-A0A1I6Q0U0-F1
#
_cell.length_a   1.000
_cell.length_b   1.000
_cell.length_c   1.000
_cell.angle_alpha   90.00
_cell.angle_beta   90.00
_cell.angle_gamma   90.00
#
_symmetry.space_group_name_H-M   'P 1'
#
loop_
_entity.id
_entity.type
_entity.pdbx_description
1 polymer ?
#
loop_
_entity_poly.entity_id
_entity_poly.type
_entity_poly.pdbx_seq_one_letter_code
_entity_poly.pdbx_strand_id
1 'polypeptide(L)'
;MFATEVGGRSGVSAAVARLVTLWALLGGALLLVIVLINVASVIGAVVAKPLPGDFELTEMGVAVAVFAFLPYCQLTDANVTADIFTANAPRPVLAVLRALASLIAFGFAGILVWRMYLGMLDQKAYNYTTTILQVPIWWAFVPILVSLVLLIAAAAVTFRESLTEART
;
A
#
# COMPACT_ATOMS: atom_id res chain seq x y z
N MET A 1 16.50 -5.16 -11.87
CA MET A 1 16.44 -5.64 -10.48
C MET A 1 15.00 -5.73 -9.94
N PHE A 2 14.12 -4.73 -10.15
CA PHE A 2 12.73 -4.79 -9.64
C PHE A 2 11.77 -5.76 -10.37
N ALA A 3 12.02 -6.09 -11.65
CA ALA A 3 11.15 -6.99 -12.41
C ALA A 3 11.47 -8.50 -12.24
N THR A 4 12.61 -8.83 -11.61
CA THR A 4 13.12 -10.21 -11.57
C THR A 4 12.57 -11.05 -10.42
N GLU A 5 12.09 -10.45 -9.33
CA GLU A 5 11.58 -11.21 -8.17
C GLU A 5 10.17 -11.79 -8.40
N VAL A 6 9.36 -11.14 -9.25
CA VAL A 6 8.04 -11.66 -9.66
C VAL A 6 8.16 -12.80 -10.69
N GLY A 7 9.37 -13.07 -11.20
CA GLY A 7 9.64 -13.94 -12.35
C GLY A 7 9.38 -15.44 -12.16
N GLY A 8 9.04 -15.91 -10.95
CA GLY A 8 8.77 -17.32 -10.67
C GLY A 8 7.28 -17.72 -10.63
N ARG A 9 6.34 -16.77 -10.68
CA ARG A 9 4.90 -17.04 -10.49
C ARG A 9 4.21 -17.36 -11.82
N SER A 10 3.34 -18.39 -11.82
CA SER A 10 2.54 -18.77 -13.01
C SER A 10 1.03 -18.66 -12.75
N GLY A 11 0.26 -18.24 -13.76
CA GLY A 11 -1.21 -18.16 -13.69
C GLY A 11 -1.71 -16.94 -12.91
N VAL A 12 -2.66 -17.16 -11.99
CA VAL A 12 -3.34 -16.09 -11.23
C VAL A 12 -2.38 -15.30 -10.33
N SER A 13 -1.40 -15.96 -9.71
CA SER A 13 -0.41 -15.29 -8.85
C SER A 13 0.47 -14.32 -9.65
N ALA A 14 0.79 -14.66 -10.90
CA ALA A 14 1.55 -13.78 -11.80
C ALA A 14 0.73 -12.54 -12.20
N ALA A 15 -0.57 -12.72 -12.46
CA ALA A 15 -1.47 -11.61 -12.78
C ALA A 15 -1.62 -10.64 -11.61
N VAL A 16 -1.85 -11.17 -10.39
CA VAL A 16 -1.91 -10.36 -9.15
C VAL A 16 -0.61 -9.60 -8.95
N ALA A 17 0.53 -10.27 -9.09
CA ALA A 17 1.83 -9.63 -8.90
C ALA A 17 2.08 -8.50 -9.90
N ARG A 18 1.75 -8.69 -11.18
CA ARG A 18 1.85 -7.61 -12.19
C ARG A 18 0.97 -6.42 -11.86
N LEU A 19 -0.29 -6.66 -11.48
CA LEU A 19 -1.23 -5.59 -11.10
C LEU A 19 -0.72 -4.82 -9.89
N VAL A 20 -0.24 -5.53 -8.85
CA VAL A 20 0.35 -4.94 -7.65
C VAL A 20 1.58 -4.12 -7.97
N THR A 21 2.50 -4.63 -8.80
CA THR A 21 3.71 -3.89 -9.19
C THR A 21 3.36 -2.63 -9.99
N LEU A 22 2.44 -2.72 -10.95
CA LEU A 22 1.98 -1.55 -11.70
C LEU A 22 1.32 -0.52 -10.77
N TRP A 23 0.50 -0.97 -9.83
CA TRP A 23 -0.16 -0.11 -8.85
C TRP A 23 0.85 0.60 -7.93
N ALA A 24 1.86 -0.12 -7.45
CA ALA A 24 2.95 0.45 -6.68
C ALA A 24 3.76 1.48 -7.49
N LEU A 25 4.03 1.23 -8.77
CA LEU A 25 4.69 2.21 -9.64
C LEU A 25 3.85 3.48 -9.82
N LEU A 26 2.52 3.36 -9.95
CA LEU A 26 1.62 4.52 -9.98
C LEU A 26 1.65 5.30 -8.65
N GLY A 27 1.68 4.60 -7.51
CA GLY A 27 1.88 5.21 -6.19
C GLY A 27 3.22 5.96 -6.09
N GLY A 28 4.29 5.39 -6.64
CA GLY A 28 5.61 6.03 -6.71
C GLY A 28 5.64 7.28 -7.59
N ALA A 29 4.98 7.21 -8.75
CA ALA A 29 4.81 8.37 -9.63
C ALA A 29 4.01 9.50 -8.95
N LEU A 30 2.93 9.15 -8.24
CA LEU A 30 2.17 10.11 -7.44
C LEU A 30 3.04 10.78 -6.38
N LEU A 31 3.84 10.00 -5.63
CA LEU A 31 4.76 10.55 -4.63
C LEU A 31 5.80 11.50 -5.24
N LEU A 32 6.35 11.17 -6.42
CA LEU A 32 7.24 12.07 -7.13
C LEU A 32 6.56 13.40 -7.48
N VAL A 33 5.31 13.37 -7.95
CA VAL A 33 4.53 14.58 -8.22
C VAL A 33 4.34 15.40 -6.94
N ILE A 34 3.99 14.77 -5.81
CA ILE A 34 3.86 15.45 -4.52
C ILE A 34 5.19 16.08 -4.07
N VAL A 35 6.32 15.38 -4.23
CA VAL A 35 7.64 15.93 -3.93
C VAL A 35 7.94 17.16 -4.79
N LEU A 36 7.64 17.10 -6.10
CA LEU A 36 7.85 18.23 -7.01
C LEU A 36 6.97 19.44 -6.62
N ILE A 37 5.72 19.19 -6.21
CA ILE A 37 4.82 20.23 -5.69
C ILE A 37 5.42 20.89 -4.45
N ASN A 38 5.92 20.10 -3.50
CA ASN A 38 6.54 20.63 -2.29
C ASN A 38 7.82 21.43 -2.59
N VAL A 39 8.67 20.94 -3.49
CA VAL A 39 9.86 21.68 -3.93
C VAL A 39 9.47 23.00 -4.58
N ALA A 40 8.45 23.02 -5.45
CA ALA A 40 7.95 24.23 -6.07
C ALA A 40 7.38 25.21 -5.03
N SER A 41 6.67 24.72 -4.01
CA SER A 41 6.15 25.54 -2.91
C SER A 41 7.27 26.18 -2.09
N VAL A 42 8.33 25.42 -1.76
CA VAL A 42 9.51 25.93 -1.04
C VAL A 42 10.23 27.01 -1.84
N ILE A 43 10.44 26.80 -3.15
CA ILE A 43 11.03 27.83 -4.02
C ILE A 43 10.13 29.07 -4.08
N GLY A 44 8.81 28.86 -4.23
CA GLY A 44 7.81 29.92 -4.24
C GLY A 44 7.81 30.73 -2.94
N ALA A 45 8.01 30.10 -1.78
CA ALA A 45 8.08 30.78 -0.49
C ALA A 45 9.28 31.74 -0.38
N VAL A 46 10.38 31.46 -1.09
CA VAL A 46 11.59 32.29 -1.07
C VAL A 46 11.52 33.42 -2.10
N VAL A 47 10.95 33.15 -3.29
CA VAL A 47 11.01 34.07 -4.43
C VAL A 47 9.71 34.85 -4.63
N ALA A 48 8.58 34.31 -4.21
CA ALA A 48 7.26 34.89 -4.43
C ALA A 48 6.27 34.53 -3.31
N LYS A 49 5.33 33.62 -3.57
CA LYS A 49 4.29 33.15 -2.64
C LYS A 49 4.31 31.62 -2.64
N PRO A 50 4.15 30.96 -1.48
CA PRO A 50 3.97 29.50 -1.42
C PRO A 50 2.74 29.05 -2.20
N LEU A 51 2.71 27.77 -2.58
CA LEU A 51 1.53 27.19 -3.23
C LEU A 51 0.43 26.99 -2.17
N PRO A 52 -0.76 27.59 -2.32
CA PRO A 52 -1.83 27.43 -1.34
C PRO A 52 -2.31 25.98 -1.28
N GLY A 53 -2.25 25.40 -0.07
CA GLY A 53 -2.74 24.05 0.25
C GLY A 53 -1.88 22.90 -0.31
N ASP A 54 -0.59 23.18 -0.50
CA ASP A 54 0.46 22.16 -0.62
C ASP A 54 0.43 21.11 0.50
N PHE A 55 0.14 21.52 1.75
CA PHE A 55 -0.02 20.62 2.88
C PHE A 55 -1.17 19.62 2.69
N GLU A 56 -2.33 20.08 2.21
CA GLU A 56 -3.52 19.24 2.01
C GLU A 56 -3.30 18.23 0.86
N LEU A 57 -2.67 18.69 -0.22
CA LEU A 57 -2.25 17.83 -1.33
C LEU A 57 -1.24 16.77 -0.87
N THR A 58 -0.30 17.16 -0.02
CA THR A 58 0.73 16.26 0.53
C THR A 58 0.11 15.23 1.46
N GLU A 59 -0.78 15.63 2.37
CA GLU A 59 -1.47 14.73 3.29
C GLU A 59 -2.24 13.65 2.53
N MET A 60 -3.10 14.05 1.59
CA MET A 60 -3.88 13.11 0.80
C MET A 60 -3.00 12.28 -0.14
N GLY A 61 -2.06 12.91 -0.84
CA GLY A 61 -1.22 12.25 -1.84
C GLY A 61 -0.26 11.22 -1.23
N VAL A 62 0.39 11.56 -0.11
CA VAL A 62 1.27 10.64 0.62
C VAL A 62 0.46 9.47 1.19
N ALA A 63 -0.72 9.73 1.77
CA ALA A 63 -1.59 8.66 2.26
C ALA A 63 -1.91 7.65 1.15
N VAL A 64 -2.39 8.12 0.00
CA VAL A 64 -2.69 7.26 -1.16
C VAL A 64 -1.48 6.47 -1.62
N ALA A 65 -0.31 7.11 -1.72
CA ALA A 65 0.90 6.45 -2.18
C ALA A 65 1.40 5.37 -1.20
N VAL A 66 1.37 5.63 0.11
CA VAL A 66 1.74 4.64 1.13
C VAL A 66 0.85 3.40 1.02
N PHE A 67 -0.47 3.58 0.92
CA PHE A 67 -1.38 2.44 0.75
C PHE A 67 -1.11 1.67 -0.55
N ALA A 68 -0.78 2.37 -1.65
CA ALA A 68 -0.46 1.73 -2.93
C ALA A 68 0.79 0.84 -2.88
N PHE A 69 1.71 1.08 -1.94
CA PHE A 69 2.90 0.24 -1.75
C PHE A 69 2.66 -1.01 -0.90
N LEU A 70 1.67 -1.01 0.00
CA LEU A 70 1.43 -2.12 0.93
C LEU A 70 1.28 -3.49 0.23
N PRO A 71 0.52 -3.63 -0.87
CA PRO A 71 0.39 -4.91 -1.55
C PRO A 71 1.72 -5.40 -2.12
N TYR A 72 2.55 -4.48 -2.60
CA TYR A 72 3.87 -4.82 -3.16
C TYR A 72 4.80 -5.28 -2.05
N CYS A 73 4.86 -4.57 -0.92
CA CYS A 73 5.66 -4.98 0.24
C CYS A 73 5.26 -6.37 0.75
N GLN A 74 3.95 -6.68 0.74
CA GLN A 74 3.47 -8.00 1.08
C GLN A 74 3.99 -9.06 0.10
N LEU A 75 3.94 -8.82 -1.21
CA LEU A 75 4.36 -9.79 -2.22
C LEU A 75 5.86 -10.05 -2.29
N THR A 76 6.69 -9.09 -1.86
CA THR A 76 8.16 -9.14 -1.91
C THR A 76 8.80 -9.39 -0.55
N ASP A 77 8.02 -9.74 0.47
CA ASP A 77 8.49 -9.93 1.86
C ASP A 77 9.28 -8.70 2.38
N ALA A 78 8.95 -7.49 1.89
CA ALA A 78 9.64 -6.25 2.25
C ALA A 78 9.04 -5.57 3.49
N ASN A 79 8.10 -6.24 4.16
CA ASN A 79 7.57 -5.79 5.44
C ASN A 79 8.62 -5.99 6.54
N VAL A 80 8.68 -5.05 7.50
CA VAL A 80 9.62 -5.11 8.62
C VAL A 80 9.35 -6.37 9.44
N THR A 81 10.35 -7.23 9.56
CA THR A 81 10.29 -8.51 10.29
C THR A 81 11.28 -8.50 11.45
N ALA A 82 10.92 -9.16 12.56
CA ALA A 82 11.76 -9.26 13.74
C ALA A 82 12.64 -10.52 13.68
N ASP A 83 13.79 -10.42 13.02
CA ASP A 83 14.67 -11.57 12.75
C ASP A 83 15.39 -12.11 14.00
N ILE A 84 15.45 -11.32 15.08
CA ILE A 84 16.13 -11.70 16.34
C ILE A 84 15.53 -12.98 16.95
N PHE A 85 14.23 -13.19 16.80
CA PHE A 85 13.53 -14.36 17.34
C PHE A 85 13.52 -15.56 16.39
N THR A 86 13.78 -15.37 15.09
CA THR A 86 13.69 -16.40 14.05
C THR A 86 15.04 -16.84 13.48
N ALA A 87 16.14 -16.16 13.85
CA ALA A 87 17.48 -16.38 13.30
C ALA A 87 17.98 -17.83 13.34
N ASN A 88 17.57 -18.62 14.34
CA ASN A 88 17.98 -20.03 14.50
C ASN A 88 16.85 -21.04 14.24
N ALA A 89 15.68 -20.59 13.78
CA ALA A 89 14.56 -21.49 13.57
C ALA A 89 14.71 -22.31 12.27
N PRO A 90 14.32 -23.58 12.26
CA PRO A 90 14.43 -24.44 11.09
C PRO A 90 13.42 -24.02 10.01
N ARG A 91 13.76 -24.28 8.73
CA ARG A 91 12.95 -23.91 7.54
C ARG A 91 11.44 -24.16 7.66
N PRO A 92 10.93 -25.31 8.14
CA PRO A 92 9.48 -25.52 8.27
C PRO A 92 8.82 -24.58 9.28
N VAL A 93 9.52 -24.21 10.36
CA VAL A 93 8.99 -23.27 11.36
C VAL A 93 8.88 -21.86 10.78
N LEU A 94 9.88 -21.43 10.00
CA LEU A 94 9.82 -20.14 9.28
C LEU A 94 8.65 -20.11 8.29
N ALA A 95 8.43 -21.19 7.54
CA ALA A 95 7.32 -21.27 6.59
C ALA A 95 5.94 -21.17 7.28
N VAL A 96 5.77 -21.82 8.44
CA VAL A 96 4.54 -21.72 9.24
C VAL A 96 4.35 -20.30 9.79
N LEU A 97 5.41 -19.66 10.31
CA LEU A 97 5.34 -18.29 10.80
C LEU A 97 4.97 -17.30 9.68
N ARG A 98 5.54 -17.47 8.48
CA ARG A 98 5.19 -16.67 7.29
C ARG A 98 3.74 -16.89 6.86
N ALA A 99 3.25 -18.13 6.92
CA ALA A 99 1.85 -18.44 6.64
C ALA A 99 0.91 -17.77 7.66
N LEU A 100 1.23 -17.84 8.96
CA LEU A 100 0.45 -17.17 10.00
C LEU A 100 0.46 -15.64 9.82
N ALA A 101 1.63 -15.04 9.54
CA ALA A 101 1.74 -13.62 9.26
C ALA A 101 0.90 -13.20 8.04
N SER A 102 0.95 -13.97 6.95
CA SER A 102 0.13 -13.73 5.75
C SER A 102 -1.37 -13.86 6.04
N LEU A 103 -1.77 -14.81 6.88
CA LEU A 103 -3.18 -14.98 7.28
C LEU A 103 -3.67 -13.80 8.13
N ILE A 104 -2.84 -13.33 9.06
CA ILE A 104 -3.12 -12.13 9.87
C ILE A 104 -3.22 -10.90 8.96
N ALA A 105 -2.29 -10.72 8.03
CA ALA A 105 -2.32 -9.62 7.05
C ALA A 105 -3.59 -9.67 6.19
N PHE A 106 -4.00 -10.85 5.73
CA PHE A 106 -5.25 -11.04 4.98
C PHE A 106 -6.48 -10.63 5.79
N GLY A 107 -6.61 -11.12 7.02
CA GLY A 107 -7.73 -10.78 7.91
C GLY A 107 -7.77 -9.29 8.27
N PHE A 108 -6.61 -8.73 8.60
CA PHE A 108 -6.48 -7.31 8.94
C PHE A 108 -6.81 -6.41 7.74
N ALA A 109 -6.33 -6.74 6.54
CA ALA A 109 -6.68 -6.01 5.32
C ALA A 109 -8.19 -6.07 5.04
N GLY A 110 -8.85 -7.21 5.29
CA GLY A 110 -10.31 -7.33 5.21
C GLY A 110 -11.06 -6.38 6.16
N ILE A 111 -10.62 -6.29 7.42
CA ILE A 111 -11.16 -5.35 8.41
C ILE A 111 -10.94 -3.91 7.96
N LEU A 112 -9.76 -3.59 7.42
CA LEU A 112 -9.45 -2.26 6.91
C LEU A 112 -10.32 -1.87 5.72
N VAL A 113 -10.56 -2.78 4.76
CA VAL A 113 -11.49 -2.51 3.63
C VAL A 113 -12.87 -2.15 4.16
N TRP A 114 -13.40 -2.95 5.09
CA TRP A 114 -14.71 -2.68 5.70
C TRP A 114 -14.74 -1.30 6.39
N ARG A 115 -13.78 -1.03 7.27
CA ARG A 115 -13.74 0.21 8.05
C ARG A 115 -13.48 1.44 7.21
N MET A 116 -12.59 1.36 6.23
CA MET A 116 -12.32 2.46 5.29
C MET A 116 -13.50 2.71 4.36
N TYR A 117 -14.25 1.67 3.97
CA TYR A 117 -15.44 1.86 3.15
C TYR A 117 -16.53 2.61 3.91
N LEU A 118 -16.82 2.22 5.16
CA LEU A 118 -17.75 2.96 6.01
C LEU A 118 -17.26 4.40 6.26
N GLY A 119 -15.97 4.58 6.56
CA GLY A 119 -15.38 5.90 6.72
C GLY A 119 -15.57 6.78 5.47
N MET A 120 -15.37 6.22 4.27
CA MET A 120 -15.60 6.95 3.01
C MET A 120 -17.06 7.40 2.85
N LEU A 121 -18.02 6.55 3.24
CA LEU A 121 -19.44 6.89 3.17
C LEU A 121 -19.78 8.04 4.12
N ASP A 122 -19.23 8.02 5.34
CA ASP A 122 -19.39 9.12 6.29
C ASP A 122 -18.81 10.43 5.72
N GLN A 123 -17.61 10.38 5.13
CA GLN A 123 -16.99 11.55 4.48
C GLN A 123 -17.87 12.15 3.37
N LYS A 124 -18.57 11.29 2.60
CA LYS A 124 -19.52 11.72 1.57
C LYS A 124 -20.80 12.29 2.19
N ALA A 125 -21.36 11.65 3.20
CA ALA A 125 -22.61 12.06 3.83
C ALA A 125 -22.51 13.46 4.45
N TYR A 126 -21.36 13.77 5.06
CA TYR A 126 -21.10 15.06 5.70
C TYR A 126 -20.47 16.11 4.75
N ASN A 127 -20.24 15.77 3.48
CA ASN A 127 -19.58 16.64 2.50
C ASN A 127 -18.27 17.26 3.01
N TYR A 128 -17.45 16.46 3.71
CA TYR A 128 -16.18 16.95 4.22
C TYR A 128 -15.21 17.30 3.09
N THR A 129 -14.73 18.54 3.13
CA THR A 129 -13.75 19.11 2.21
C THR A 129 -12.51 19.56 2.97
N THR A 130 -11.40 19.60 2.25
CA THR A 130 -10.17 20.25 2.74
C THR A 130 -10.39 21.75 2.92
N THR A 131 -9.61 22.39 3.79
CA THR A 131 -9.90 23.76 4.25
C THR A 131 -9.58 24.79 3.18
N ILE A 132 -8.47 24.62 2.46
CA ILE A 132 -7.93 25.58 1.50
C ILE A 132 -8.40 25.22 0.08
N LEU A 133 -8.13 23.99 -0.39
CA LEU A 133 -8.49 23.61 -1.76
C LEU A 133 -9.97 23.26 -1.91
N GLN A 134 -10.70 23.07 -0.81
CA GLN A 134 -12.10 22.65 -0.83
C GLN A 134 -12.32 21.34 -1.62
N VAL A 135 -11.28 20.49 -1.66
CA VAL A 135 -11.33 19.17 -2.30
C VAL A 135 -12.05 18.19 -1.38
N PRO A 136 -13.02 17.40 -1.89
CA PRO A 136 -13.68 16.37 -1.10
C PRO A 136 -12.70 15.29 -0.63
N ILE A 137 -12.63 15.07 0.69
CA ILE A 137 -11.64 14.16 1.30
C ILE A 137 -11.84 12.71 0.82
N TRP A 138 -13.08 12.32 0.52
CA TRP A 138 -13.43 10.96 0.07
C TRP A 138 -12.74 10.56 -1.24
N TRP A 139 -12.21 11.50 -2.04
CA TRP A 139 -11.46 11.18 -3.26
C TRP A 139 -10.22 10.35 -2.97
N ALA A 140 -9.53 10.60 -1.85
CA ALA A 140 -8.37 9.82 -1.44
C ALA A 140 -8.74 8.39 -0.98
N PHE A 141 -9.95 8.18 -0.48
CA PHE A 141 -10.41 6.86 -0.02
C PHE A 141 -10.53 5.84 -1.15
N VAL A 142 -10.89 6.28 -2.36
CA VAL A 142 -11.09 5.39 -3.52
C VAL A 142 -9.81 4.60 -3.86
N PRO A 143 -8.66 5.25 -4.15
CA PRO A 143 -7.43 4.51 -4.43
C PRO A 143 -6.88 3.77 -3.19
N ILE A 144 -7.15 4.25 -1.98
CA ILE A 144 -6.81 3.51 -0.74
C ILE A 144 -7.57 2.19 -0.68
N LEU A 145 -8.88 2.19 -0.95
CA LEU A 145 -9.70 0.96 -0.98
C LEU A 145 -9.23 -0.01 -2.06
N VAL A 146 -8.88 0.48 -3.25
CA VAL A 146 -8.29 -0.36 -4.31
C VAL A 146 -6.99 -1.00 -3.82
N SER A 147 -6.13 -0.22 -3.17
CA SER A 147 -4.88 -0.72 -2.61
C SER A 147 -5.10 -1.80 -1.55
N LEU A 148 -6.10 -1.63 -0.68
CA LEU A 148 -6.43 -2.63 0.34
C LEU A 148 -7.01 -3.92 -0.26
N VAL A 149 -7.80 -3.84 -1.33
CA VAL A 149 -8.27 -5.03 -2.07
C VAL A 149 -7.10 -5.75 -2.72
N LEU A 150 -6.15 -5.03 -3.30
CA LEU A 150 -4.91 -5.61 -3.83
C LEU A 150 -4.05 -6.23 -2.72
N LEU A 151 -4.05 -5.66 -1.52
CA LEU A 151 -3.35 -6.22 -0.35
C LEU A 151 -3.96 -7.56 0.08
N ILE A 152 -5.30 -7.68 0.07
CA ILE A 152 -5.99 -8.95 0.33
C ILE A 152 -5.56 -10.00 -0.71
N ALA A 153 -5.54 -9.63 -1.99
CA ALA A 153 -5.09 -10.53 -3.06
C ALA A 153 -3.62 -10.93 -2.90
N ALA A 154 -2.75 -9.98 -2.55
CA ALA A 154 -1.33 -10.23 -2.28
C ALA A 154 -1.13 -11.18 -1.10
N ALA A 155 -1.80 -10.94 0.02
CA ALA A 155 -1.73 -11.77 1.21
C ALA A 155 -2.26 -13.20 0.96
N ALA A 156 -3.30 -13.34 0.13
CA ALA A 156 -3.78 -14.66 -0.28
C ALA A 156 -2.76 -15.43 -1.12
N VAL A 157 -2.02 -14.74 -2.00
CA VAL A 157 -0.92 -15.34 -2.78
C VAL A 157 0.21 -15.78 -1.86
N THR A 158 0.71 -14.91 -0.99
CA THR A 158 1.83 -15.24 -0.08
C THR A 158 1.47 -16.34 0.91
N PHE A 159 0.21 -16.38 1.38
CA PHE A 159 -0.29 -17.46 2.22
C PHE A 159 -0.23 -18.82 1.52
N ARG A 160 -0.69 -18.89 0.26
CA ARG A 160 -0.65 -20.13 -0.53
C ARG A 160 0.78 -20.59 -0.82
N GLU A 161 1.68 -19.65 -1.09
CA GLU A 161 3.11 -19.95 -1.31
C GLU A 161 3.73 -20.52 -0.02
N SER A 162 3.52 -19.85 1.12
CA SER A 162 4.03 -20.28 2.43
C SER A 162 3.50 -21.66 2.86
N LEU A 163 2.23 -21.97 2.58
CA LEU A 163 1.67 -23.31 2.84
C LEU A 163 2.28 -24.41 1.97
N THR A 164 2.72 -24.07 0.75
CA THR A 164 3.37 -25.02 -0.15
C THR A 164 4.77 -25.33 0.34
N GLU A 165 5.52 -24.31 0.77
CA GLU A 165 6.85 -24.46 1.38
C GLU A 165 6.82 -25.23 2.70
N ALA A 166 5.78 -25.07 3.52
CA ALA A 166 5.64 -25.80 4.77
C ALA A 166 5.35 -27.30 4.58
N ARG A 167 4.91 -27.71 3.37
CA ARG A 167 4.59 -29.11 3.04
C ARG A 167 5.76 -29.88 2.43
N THR A 168 6.79 -29.19 1.95
CA THR A 168 8.02 -29.76 1.36
C THR A 168 9.12 -29.89 2.40
#